data_AF-A0A1N6UAB6-F1
#
_entry.id   AF-A0A1N6UAB6-F1
#
_cell.length_a   1.000
_cell.length_b   1.000
_cell.length_c   1.000
_cell.angle_alpha   90.00
_cell.angle_beta   90.00
_cell.angle_gamma   90.00
#
_symmetry.space_group_name_H-M   'P 1'
#
loop_
_entity.id
_entity.type
_entity.pdbx_description
1 polymer ?
#
loop_
_entity_poly.entity_id
_entity_poly.type
_entity_poly.pdbx_seq_one_letter_code
_entity_poly.pdbx_strand_id
1 'polypeptide(L)'
;MIIGKDTIPVSDIVKPETSKTPKYKWPLEVGKKWKYEKNWTSQDGTTGKQSQDAEVLSFKEERVGAGTFMAYTIEYKGTVSNSRGYNAQTDEVWLYAPGIKNFIKMTQTQDGFLYSEELIRYSNPNKK
;
A
#
# COMPACT_ATOMS: atom_id res chain seq x y z
N MET A 1 8.05 -5.50 -10.92
CA MET A 1 7.83 -5.68 -12.37
C MET A 1 9.11 -6.30 -12.93
N ILE A 2 9.08 -7.28 -13.82
CA ILE A 2 10.27 -8.00 -14.32
C ILE A 2 10.62 -7.41 -15.69
N ILE A 3 11.90 -7.14 -15.97
CA ILE A 3 12.33 -6.67 -17.31
C ILE A 3 11.95 -7.75 -18.35
N GLY A 4 11.19 -7.38 -19.37
CA GLY A 4 10.85 -8.26 -20.51
C GLY A 4 9.53 -9.04 -20.41
N LYS A 5 8.74 -8.85 -19.33
CA LYS A 5 7.35 -9.33 -19.28
C LYS A 5 6.45 -8.23 -18.74
N ASP A 6 5.77 -7.53 -19.66
CA ASP A 6 4.68 -6.59 -19.33
C ASP A 6 3.39 -7.29 -18.90
N THR A 7 3.42 -8.61 -18.79
CA THR A 7 2.30 -9.42 -18.35
C THR A 7 2.60 -10.08 -17.01
N ILE A 8 1.62 -10.03 -16.12
CA ILE A 8 1.60 -10.78 -14.86
C ILE A 8 0.45 -11.78 -14.90
N PRO A 9 0.64 -13.04 -14.47
CA PRO A 9 -0.46 -13.99 -14.38
C PRO A 9 -1.54 -13.49 -13.41
N VAL A 10 -2.82 -13.61 -13.79
CA VAL A 10 -3.93 -13.26 -12.89
C VAL A 10 -3.86 -14.06 -11.59
N SER A 11 -3.41 -15.33 -11.66
CA SER A 11 -3.18 -16.19 -10.49
C SER A 11 -2.26 -15.57 -9.44
N ASP A 12 -1.27 -14.80 -9.87
CA ASP A 12 -0.32 -14.16 -8.96
C ASP A 12 -0.91 -12.92 -8.29
N ILE A 13 -1.88 -12.27 -8.93
CA ILE A 13 -2.62 -11.11 -8.39
C ILE A 13 -3.67 -11.57 -7.36
N VAL A 14 -4.37 -12.67 -7.65
CA VAL A 14 -5.47 -13.17 -6.82
C VAL A 14 -5.01 -14.15 -5.74
N LYS A 15 -3.71 -14.44 -5.66
CA LYS A 15 -3.15 -15.36 -4.68
C LYS A 15 -3.47 -14.86 -3.26
N PRO A 16 -4.03 -15.70 -2.38
CA PRO A 16 -4.26 -15.34 -1.00
C PRO A 16 -2.96 -14.94 -0.31
N GLU A 17 -3.00 -13.85 0.46
CA GLU A 17 -1.89 -13.42 1.30
C GLU A 17 -1.79 -14.35 2.53
N THR A 18 -0.66 -15.04 2.68
CA THR A 18 -0.40 -15.98 3.78
C THR A 18 0.71 -15.49 4.72
N SER A 19 1.27 -14.30 4.47
CA SER A 19 2.29 -13.70 5.33
C SER A 19 1.79 -13.49 6.76
N LYS A 20 2.66 -13.76 7.74
CA LYS A 20 2.43 -13.42 9.16
C LYS A 20 2.50 -11.91 9.41
N THR A 21 3.15 -11.17 8.51
CA THR A 21 3.35 -9.72 8.55
C THR A 21 2.81 -9.05 7.28
N PRO A 22 1.49 -9.20 7.00
CA PRO A 22 0.90 -8.80 5.72
C PRO A 22 0.80 -7.27 5.60
N LYS A 23 0.61 -6.77 4.37
CA LYS A 23 0.29 -5.35 4.16
C LYS A 23 -1.04 -4.99 4.82
N TYR A 24 -2.09 -5.78 4.62
CA TYR A 24 -3.38 -5.61 5.26
C TYR A 24 -3.70 -6.82 6.15
N LYS A 25 -3.88 -6.59 7.45
CA LYS A 25 -4.26 -7.64 8.40
C LYS A 25 -5.78 -7.67 8.58
N TRP A 26 -6.46 -8.39 7.70
CA TRP A 26 -7.92 -8.55 7.74
C TRP A 26 -8.42 -9.22 9.04
N PRO A 27 -9.64 -8.90 9.51
CA PRO A 27 -10.44 -7.73 9.14
C PRO A 27 -9.77 -6.42 9.57
N LEU A 28 -10.01 -5.32 8.87
CA LEU A 28 -9.50 -4.01 9.28
C LEU A 28 -10.45 -3.37 10.29
N GLU A 29 -9.90 -2.94 11.42
CA GLU A 29 -10.63 -2.37 12.55
C GLU A 29 -9.84 -1.19 13.09
N VAL A 30 -10.52 -0.10 13.45
CA VAL A 30 -9.86 1.10 14.00
C VAL A 30 -9.11 0.74 15.29
N GLY A 31 -7.87 1.20 15.39
CA GLY A 31 -6.95 0.87 16.49
C GLY A 31 -6.19 -0.45 16.33
N LYS A 32 -6.48 -1.25 15.29
CA LYS A 32 -5.74 -2.49 15.03
C LYS A 32 -4.31 -2.19 14.62
N LYS A 33 -3.36 -2.89 15.25
CA LYS A 33 -1.91 -2.76 15.00
C LYS A 33 -1.29 -4.08 14.55
N TRP A 34 -0.32 -4.01 13.65
CA TRP A 34 0.46 -5.17 13.22
C TRP A 34 1.82 -4.79 12.64
N LYS A 35 2.72 -5.77 12.52
CA LYS A 35 3.96 -5.61 11.77
C LYS A 35 3.73 -5.95 10.31
N TYR A 36 4.19 -5.10 9.41
CA TYR A 36 4.27 -5.35 7.98
C TYR A 36 5.73 -5.50 7.58
N GLU A 37 6.07 -6.62 6.95
CA GLU A 37 7.39 -6.84 6.41
C GLU A 37 7.29 -7.39 4.99
N LYS A 38 8.11 -6.86 4.10
CA LYS A 38 8.14 -7.33 2.72
C LYS A 38 9.51 -7.11 2.11
N ASN A 39 10.04 -8.20 1.58
CA ASN A 39 11.18 -8.19 0.69
C ASN A 39 10.69 -7.92 -0.73
N TRP A 40 11.44 -7.13 -1.47
CA TRP A 40 11.17 -6.84 -2.86
C TRP A 40 12.46 -6.91 -3.67
N THR A 41 12.30 -7.06 -4.98
CA THR A 41 13.40 -7.01 -5.94
C THR A 41 12.96 -6.10 -7.07
N SER A 42 13.71 -5.01 -7.25
CA SER A 42 13.54 -4.07 -8.35
C SER A 42 13.95 -4.70 -9.67
N GLN A 43 13.52 -4.07 -10.76
CA GLN A 43 13.87 -4.48 -12.12
C GLN A 43 15.37 -4.56 -12.37
N ASP A 44 16.13 -3.65 -11.77
CA ASP A 44 17.58 -3.55 -11.90
C ASP A 44 18.35 -4.54 -10.99
N GLY A 45 17.66 -5.53 -10.42
CA GLY A 45 18.22 -6.53 -9.52
C GLY A 45 18.44 -6.03 -8.09
N THR A 46 18.16 -4.76 -7.79
CA THR A 46 18.26 -4.24 -6.41
C THR A 46 17.24 -4.93 -5.54
N THR A 47 17.69 -5.70 -4.56
CA THR A 47 16.82 -6.24 -3.51
C THR A 47 16.65 -5.22 -2.41
N GLY A 48 15.48 -5.20 -1.78
CA GLY A 48 15.21 -4.37 -0.63
C GLY A 48 14.26 -5.02 0.35
N LYS A 49 14.23 -4.47 1.55
CA LYS A 49 13.41 -4.92 2.67
C LYS A 49 12.70 -3.70 3.25
N GLN A 50 11.43 -3.86 3.57
CA GLN A 50 10.69 -2.93 4.41
C GLN A 50 10.24 -3.62 5.69
N SER A 51 10.27 -2.89 6.80
CA SER A 51 9.76 -3.35 8.09
C SER A 51 9.09 -2.17 8.78
N GLN A 52 7.77 -2.22 8.85
CA GLN A 52 6.93 -1.12 9.32
C GLN A 52 5.93 -1.61 10.36
N ASP A 53 5.65 -0.78 11.35
CA ASP A 53 4.54 -0.94 12.27
C ASP A 53 3.33 -0.22 11.67
N ALA A 54 2.23 -0.96 11.53
CA ALA A 54 1.00 -0.52 10.90
C ALA A 54 -0.10 -0.29 11.93
N GLU A 55 -0.92 0.73 11.72
CA GLU A 55 -2.06 1.06 12.56
C GLU A 55 -3.24 1.58 11.73
N VAL A 56 -4.45 1.06 11.98
CA VAL A 56 -5.67 1.66 11.42
C VAL A 56 -6.09 2.84 12.28
N LEU A 57 -5.99 4.05 11.74
CA LEU A 57 -6.30 5.29 12.46
C LEU A 57 -7.79 5.62 12.46
N SER A 58 -8.48 5.40 11.34
CA SER A 58 -9.89 5.76 11.20
C SER A 58 -10.60 4.98 10.10
N PHE A 59 -11.93 5.00 10.12
CA PHE A 59 -12.79 4.57 9.02
C PHE A 59 -13.89 5.62 8.81
N LYS A 60 -13.81 6.40 7.72
CA LYS A 60 -14.71 7.53 7.46
C LYS A 60 -14.77 7.86 5.97
N GLU A 61 -15.61 8.83 5.60
CA GLU A 61 -15.66 9.35 4.24
C GLU A 61 -14.41 10.19 3.93
N GLU A 62 -13.84 9.92 2.76
CA GLU A 62 -12.62 10.54 2.26
C GLU A 62 -12.85 10.98 0.82
N ARG A 63 -12.36 12.18 0.49
CA ARG A 63 -12.56 12.82 -0.81
C ARG A 63 -11.27 12.84 -1.60
N VAL A 64 -11.35 12.38 -2.85
CA VAL A 64 -10.27 12.39 -3.84
C VAL A 64 -10.81 12.93 -5.16
N GLY A 65 -9.95 13.13 -6.16
CA GLY A 65 -10.36 13.57 -7.50
C GLY A 65 -11.52 12.76 -8.12
N ALA A 66 -11.57 11.45 -7.86
CA ALA A 66 -12.64 10.57 -8.34
C ALA A 66 -13.98 10.64 -7.58
N GLY A 67 -14.06 11.39 -6.47
CA GLY A 67 -15.26 11.52 -5.65
C GLY A 67 -15.04 11.20 -4.18
N THR A 68 -16.13 10.88 -3.47
CA THR A 68 -16.12 10.55 -2.03
C THR A 68 -16.29 9.05 -1.83
N PHE A 69 -15.46 8.46 -0.98
CA PHE A 69 -15.46 7.03 -0.66
C PHE A 69 -15.32 6.83 0.85
N MET A 70 -16.05 5.87 1.42
CA MET A 70 -15.70 5.35 2.75
C MET A 70 -14.36 4.62 2.67
N ALA A 71 -13.40 5.00 3.50
CA ALA A 71 -12.06 4.44 3.49
C ALA A 71 -11.47 4.29 4.90
N TYR A 72 -10.61 3.28 5.05
CA TYR A 72 -9.74 3.10 6.20
C TYR A 72 -8.47 3.92 5.99
N THR A 73 -8.11 4.73 6.97
CA THR A 73 -6.79 5.38 7.03
C THR A 73 -5.85 4.48 7.80
N ILE A 74 -4.79 4.02 7.14
CA ILE A 74 -3.81 3.11 7.71
C ILE A 74 -2.44 3.78 7.63
N GLU A 75 -1.82 3.97 8.79
CA GLU A 75 -0.45 4.47 8.90
C GLU A 75 0.53 3.30 8.95
N TYR A 76 1.67 3.43 8.28
CA TYR A 76 2.81 2.52 8.34
C TYR A 76 4.08 3.31 8.61
N LYS A 77 4.73 3.06 9.74
CA LYS A 77 5.97 3.72 10.12
C LYS A 77 7.08 2.71 10.32
N GLY A 78 8.26 2.99 9.79
CA GLY A 78 9.42 2.13 9.99
C GLY A 78 10.51 2.40 8.98
N THR A 79 11.17 1.35 8.54
CA THR A 79 12.37 1.49 7.70
C THR A 79 12.23 0.75 6.39
N VAL A 80 12.92 1.29 5.39
CA VAL A 80 13.17 0.62 4.12
C VAL A 80 14.66 0.66 3.83
N SER A 81 15.21 -0.48 3.44
CA SER A 81 16.61 -0.62 3.07
C SER A 81 16.76 -1.39 1.77
N ASN A 82 17.92 -1.23 1.12
CA ASN A 82 18.26 -1.97 -0.08
C ASN A 82 19.70 -2.48 -0.08
N SER A 83 19.97 -3.41 -0.99
CA SER A 83 21.28 -4.06 -1.18
C SER A 83 22.39 -3.12 -1.67
N ARG A 84 22.07 -1.88 -2.06
CA ARG A 84 23.03 -0.84 -2.46
C ARG A 84 23.44 0.09 -1.32
N GLY A 85 23.09 -0.26 -0.08
CA GLY A 85 23.46 0.49 1.11
C GLY A 85 22.51 1.62 1.50
N TYR A 86 21.38 1.76 0.80
CA TYR A 86 20.34 2.70 1.19
C TYR A 86 19.59 2.17 2.41
N ASN A 87 19.32 3.04 3.38
CA ASN A 87 18.49 2.75 4.55
C ASN A 87 17.88 4.07 5.05
N ALA A 88 16.55 4.12 5.12
CA ALA A 88 15.83 5.34 5.45
C ALA A 88 14.60 5.04 6.29
N GLN A 89 14.25 6.02 7.13
CA GLN A 89 12.94 6.05 7.80
C GLN A 89 11.88 6.38 6.74
N THR A 90 10.76 5.67 6.78
CA THR A 90 9.64 5.85 5.87
C THR A 90 8.34 5.85 6.65
N ASP A 91 7.56 6.90 6.42
CA ASP A 91 6.25 7.10 7.01
C ASP A 91 5.24 7.14 5.86
N GLU A 92 4.32 6.17 5.84
CA GLU A 92 3.29 6.02 4.82
C GLU A 92 1.90 6.12 5.42
N VAL A 93 0.99 6.75 4.68
CA VAL A 93 -0.44 6.75 4.98
C VAL A 93 -1.19 6.27 3.75
N TRP A 94 -1.99 5.22 3.93
CA TRP A 94 -2.82 4.62 2.90
C TRP A 94 -4.29 4.81 3.24
N LEU A 95 -5.07 5.31 2.27
CA LEU A 95 -6.52 5.37 2.35
C LEU A 95 -7.11 4.22 1.54
N TYR A 96 -7.51 3.15 2.21
CA TYR A 96 -8.07 1.95 1.59
C TYR A 96 -9.61 1.99 1.56
N ALA A 97 -10.20 2.00 0.38
CA ALA A 97 -11.65 2.00 0.20
C ALA A 97 -12.18 0.57 -0.06
N PRO A 98 -12.85 -0.08 0.91
CA PRO A 98 -13.35 -1.44 0.73
C PRO A 98 -14.39 -1.57 -0.38
N GLY A 99 -15.17 -0.52 -0.65
CA GLY A 99 -16.20 -0.50 -1.69
C GLY A 99 -15.67 -0.68 -3.11
N ILE A 100 -14.40 -0.35 -3.36
CA ILE A 100 -13.73 -0.58 -4.64
C ILE A 100 -12.55 -1.57 -4.53
N LYS A 101 -12.35 -2.13 -3.33
CA LYS A 101 -11.27 -3.09 -3.00
C LYS A 101 -9.88 -2.59 -3.36
N ASN A 102 -9.64 -1.29 -3.22
CA ASN A 102 -8.37 -0.67 -3.55
C ASN A 102 -8.13 0.59 -2.71
N PHE A 103 -6.89 1.09 -2.71
CA PHE A 103 -6.60 2.39 -2.14
C PHE A 103 -7.06 3.51 -3.08
N ILE A 104 -7.51 4.61 -2.48
CA ILE A 104 -7.92 5.82 -3.19
C ILE A 104 -6.86 6.91 -3.09
N LYS A 105 -5.96 6.82 -2.11
CA LYS A 105 -4.85 7.74 -1.91
C LYS A 105 -3.75 7.09 -1.10
N MET A 106 -2.52 7.45 -1.38
CA MET A 106 -1.34 7.07 -0.62
C MET A 106 -0.40 8.26 -0.53
N THR A 107 0.19 8.48 0.64
CA THR A 107 1.28 9.44 0.83
C THR A 107 2.44 8.74 1.51
N GLN A 108 3.66 9.02 1.07
CA GLN A 108 4.88 8.48 1.63
C GLN A 108 5.86 9.64 1.86
N THR A 109 6.40 9.71 3.07
CA THR A 109 7.48 10.64 3.40
C THR A 109 8.75 9.86 3.70
N GLN A 110 9.84 10.24 3.04
CA GLN A 110 11.11 9.55 3.14
C GLN A 110 12.26 10.55 2.94
N ASP A 111 13.12 10.71 3.95
CA ASP A 111 14.29 11.62 3.92
C ASP A 111 13.98 13.03 3.37
N GLY A 112 12.81 13.58 3.73
CA GLY A 112 12.35 14.91 3.30
C GLY A 112 11.67 14.95 1.93
N PHE A 113 11.62 13.85 1.21
CA PHE A 113 10.82 13.71 -0.01
C PHE A 113 9.40 13.27 0.32
N LEU A 114 8.43 13.93 -0.31
CA LEU A 114 7.02 13.57 -0.24
C LEU A 114 6.59 12.99 -1.58
N TYR A 115 6.12 11.75 -1.56
CA TYR A 115 5.46 11.10 -2.68
C TYR A 115 3.98 10.95 -2.38
N SER A 116 3.12 11.12 -3.39
CA SER A 116 1.69 10.91 -3.22
C SER A 116 1.03 10.38 -4.49
N GLU A 117 0.15 9.40 -4.33
CA GLU A 117 -0.76 8.91 -5.34
C GLU A 117 -2.20 9.21 -4.92
N GLU A 118 -3.05 9.60 -5.87
CA GLU A 118 -4.46 9.85 -5.64
C GLU A 118 -5.31 9.34 -6.81
N LEU A 119 -6.46 8.75 -6.50
CA LEU A 119 -7.44 8.28 -7.48
C LEU A 119 -8.18 9.49 -8.09
N ILE A 120 -7.82 9.84 -9.32
CA ILE A 120 -8.39 11.00 -10.03
C ILE A 120 -9.67 10.64 -10.81
N ARG A 121 -9.79 9.41 -11.30
CA ARG A 121 -10.96 8.94 -12.04
C ARG A 121 -11.28 7.50 -11.69
N TYR A 122 -12.56 7.21 -11.51
CA TYR A 122 -13.08 5.86 -11.32
C TYR A 122 -14.29 5.65 -12.22
N SER A 123 -14.37 4.47 -12.84
CA SER A 123 -15.52 4.05 -13.65
C SER A 123 -15.84 2.62 -13.25
N ASN A 124 -17.02 2.42 -12.65
CA ASN A 124 -17.45 1.10 -12.24
C ASN A 124 -18.16 0.42 -13.43
N PRO A 125 -17.56 -0.62 -14.04
CA PRO A 125 -18.17 -1.29 -15.19
C PRO A 125 -19.51 -1.97 -14.86
N ASN A 126 -19.82 -2.14 -13.57
CA ASN A 126 -21.04 -2.79 -13.09
C ASN A 126 -22.11 -1.81 -12.60
N LYS A 127 -21.83 -0.49 -12.54
CA LYS A 127 -22.89 0.52 -12.32
C LYS A 127 -23.33 1.02 -13.70
N LYS A 128 -24.58 0.71 -14.05
CA LYS A 128 -25.28 1.29 -15.20
C LYS A 128 -25.48 2.78 -15.03
#